data_AF-A0A1G8UWA6-F1
#
_entry.id   AF-A0A1G8UWA6-F1
#
_cell.length_a   1.000
_cell.length_b   1.000
_cell.length_c   1.000
_cell.angle_alpha   90.00
_cell.angle_beta   90.00
_cell.angle_gamma   90.00
#
_symmetry.space_group_name_H-M   'P 1'
#
loop_
_entity.id
_entity.type
_entity.pdbx_description
1 polymer ?
#
loop_
_entity_poly.entity_id
_entity_poly.type
_entity_poly.pdbx_seq_one_letter_code
_entity_poly.pdbx_strand_id
1 'polypeptide(L)'
;MNGIYGVRTKYSYHSDEAWYEINAYGGKQFILWSMILALVGLVAFFVEFEGHPALTMLFAFAPLLLIVPAVMSWHYGKKLNVVEKR
;
A
#
# COMPACT_ATOMS: atom_id res chain seq x y z
N MET A 1 1.23 0.90 -21.18
CA MET A 1 1.46 0.18 -19.90
C MET A 1 2.85 -0.49 -19.82
N ASN A 2 3.62 -0.41 -18.71
CA ASN A 2 4.86 -1.22 -18.54
C ASN A 2 4.61 -2.42 -17.63
N GLY A 3 5.10 -3.60 -18.04
CA GLY A 3 4.76 -4.89 -17.42
C GLY A 3 5.50 -5.24 -16.11
N ILE A 4 6.42 -4.39 -15.65
CA ILE A 4 7.31 -4.68 -14.50
C ILE A 4 7.09 -3.76 -13.29
N TYR A 5 6.18 -2.80 -13.38
CA TYR A 5 5.93 -1.82 -12.32
C TYR A 5 4.43 -1.61 -12.09
N GLY A 6 4.13 -0.95 -10.99
CA GLY A 6 2.80 -0.43 -10.72
C GLY A 6 1.83 -1.36 -10.01
N VAL A 7 0.68 -0.81 -9.62
CA VAL A 7 -0.44 -1.52 -8.99
C VAL A 7 -1.24 -2.23 -10.08
N ARG A 8 -0.92 -3.51 -10.26
CA ARG A 8 -1.49 -4.37 -11.30
C ARG A 8 -2.78 -5.02 -10.83
N THR A 9 -3.88 -4.34 -11.10
CA THR A 9 -5.24 -4.86 -10.85
C THR A 9 -5.98 -5.03 -12.16
N LYS A 10 -7.07 -5.81 -12.16
CA LYS A 10 -7.96 -5.92 -13.34
C LYS A 10 -8.50 -4.57 -13.82
N TYR A 11 -8.51 -3.55 -12.97
CA TYR A 11 -8.95 -2.19 -13.30
C TYR A 11 -7.86 -1.37 -13.99
N SER A 12 -6.61 -1.53 -13.57
CA SER A 12 -5.46 -0.83 -14.17
C SER A 12 -5.19 -1.26 -15.62
N TYR A 13 -5.70 -2.41 -16.05
CA TYR A 13 -5.60 -2.94 -17.42
C TYR A 13 -6.74 -2.54 -18.34
N HIS A 14 -7.65 -1.67 -17.89
CA HIS A 14 -8.80 -1.28 -18.70
C HIS A 14 -8.43 -0.30 -19.82
N SER A 15 -7.56 0.68 -19.53
CA SER A 15 -7.09 1.71 -20.45
C SER A 15 -5.73 2.25 -19.97
N ASP A 16 -4.99 2.95 -20.83
CA ASP A 16 -3.75 3.63 -20.42
C ASP A 16 -4.05 4.76 -19.41
N GLU A 17 -5.18 5.45 -19.55
CA GLU A 17 -5.64 6.47 -18.60
C GLU A 17 -5.88 5.86 -17.21
N ALA A 18 -6.63 4.75 -17.14
CA ALA A 18 -6.88 4.03 -15.89
C ALA A 18 -5.57 3.51 -15.28
N TRP A 19 -4.62 3.06 -16.10
CA TRP A 19 -3.29 2.68 -15.65
C TRP A 19 -2.60 3.82 -14.92
N TYR A 20 -2.49 4.99 -15.56
CA TYR A 20 -1.80 6.14 -14.97
C TYR A 20 -2.50 6.65 -13.71
N GLU A 21 -3.83 6.73 -13.73
CA GLU A 21 -4.59 7.27 -12.61
C GLU A 21 -4.51 6.37 -11.36
N ILE A 22 -4.72 5.05 -11.54
CA ILE A 22 -4.64 4.08 -10.44
C ILE A 22 -3.21 4.01 -9.89
N ASN A 23 -2.19 4.04 -10.75
CA ASN A 23 -0.80 4.02 -10.33
C ASN A 23 -0.36 5.31 -9.63
N ALA A 24 -0.85 6.46 -10.07
CA ALA A 24 -0.58 7.74 -9.41
C ALA A 24 -1.19 7.77 -8.00
N TYR A 25 -2.43 7.32 -7.85
CA TYR A 25 -3.07 7.19 -6.54
C TYR A 25 -2.35 6.16 -5.66
N GLY A 26 -2.17 4.95 -6.17
CA GLY A 26 -1.56 3.85 -5.43
C GLY A 26 -0.13 4.16 -5.00
N GLY A 27 0.69 4.72 -5.90
CA GLY A 27 2.04 5.18 -5.58
C GLY A 27 2.07 6.19 -4.43
N LYS A 28 1.18 7.19 -4.43
CA LYS A 28 1.05 8.16 -3.32
C LYS A 28 0.70 7.46 -2.00
N GLN A 29 -0.22 6.50 -2.02
CA GLN A 29 -0.57 5.73 -0.82
C GLN A 29 0.62 4.90 -0.34
N PHE A 30 1.29 4.16 -1.23
CA PHE A 30 2.45 3.36 -0.85
C PHE A 30 3.57 4.21 -0.27
N ILE A 31 3.88 5.38 -0.85
CA ILE A 31 4.86 6.31 -0.27
C ILE A 31 4.47 6.71 1.16
N LEU A 32 3.21 7.14 1.37
CA LEU A 32 2.72 7.55 2.68
C LEU A 32 2.83 6.42 3.72
N TRP A 33 2.34 5.23 3.38
CA TRP A 33 2.34 4.08 4.28
C TRP A 33 3.73 3.50 4.50
N SER A 34 4.63 3.58 3.51
CA SER A 34 6.04 3.24 3.70
C SER A 34 6.76 4.22 4.63
N MET A 35 6.43 5.52 4.60
CA MET A 35 6.97 6.47 5.59
C MET A 35 6.50 6.12 7.01
N ILE A 36 5.24 5.72 7.19
CA ILE A 36 4.72 5.26 8.49
C ILE A 36 5.47 3.99 8.93
N LEU A 37 5.63 3.00 8.05
CA LEU A 37 6.37 1.78 8.35
C LEU A 37 7.84 2.06 8.69
N ALA A 38 8.48 2.98 7.98
CA ALA A 38 9.85 3.41 8.27
C ALA A 38 9.95 4.06 9.66
N LEU A 39 8.96 4.88 10.04
CA LEU A 39 8.88 5.46 11.39
C LEU A 39 8.71 4.37 12.46
N VAL A 40 7.87 3.36 12.22
CA VAL A 40 7.74 2.20 13.14
C VAL A 40 9.08 1.49 13.30
N GLY A 41 9.80 1.25 12.20
CA GLY A 41 11.15 0.69 12.23
C GLY A 41 12.14 1.56 13.00
N LEU A 42 12.08 2.89 12.84
CA LEU A 42 12.91 3.84 13.59
C LEU A 42 12.63 3.77 15.09
N VAL A 43 11.35 3.74 15.48
CA VAL A 43 10.93 3.61 16.89
C VAL A 43 11.44 2.29 17.48
N ALA A 44 11.45 1.20 16.70
CA ALA A 44 11.92 -0.11 17.16
C ALA A 44 13.39 -0.09 17.66
N PHE A 45 14.24 0.80 17.14
CA PHE A 45 15.62 0.93 17.64
C PHE A 45 15.73 1.41 19.09
N PHE A 46 14.67 2.03 19.62
CA PHE A 46 14.64 2.61 20.96
C PHE A 46 13.74 1.82 21.92
N VAL A 47 13.19 0.69 21.48
CA VAL A 47 12.28 -0.16 22.25
C VAL A 47 13.00 -1.41 22.75
N GLU A 48 12.87 -1.70 24.04
CA GLU A 48 13.34 -2.96 24.63
C GLU A 48 12.29 -4.07 24.41
N PHE A 49 12.66 -5.10 23.66
CA PHE A 49 11.78 -6.22 23.32
C PHE A 49 11.95 -7.44 24.23
N GLU A 50 13.04 -7.50 25.00
CA GLU A 50 13.32 -8.61 25.89
C GLU A 50 12.24 -8.69 26.99
N GLY A 51 11.72 -9.89 27.25
CA GLY A 51 10.60 -10.09 28.18
C GLY A 51 9.22 -9.61 27.70
N HIS A 52 9.11 -9.04 26.49
CA HIS A 52 7.86 -8.49 25.96
C HIS A 52 7.40 -9.17 24.65
N PRO A 53 7.02 -10.46 24.68
CA PRO A 53 6.72 -11.24 23.47
C PRO A 53 5.57 -10.67 22.63
N ALA A 54 4.56 -10.07 23.27
CA ALA A 54 3.45 -9.42 22.56
C ALA A 54 3.92 -8.18 21.79
N LEU A 55 4.84 -7.40 22.35
CA LEU A 55 5.42 -6.22 21.72
C LEU A 55 6.33 -6.63 20.54
N THR A 56 7.15 -7.65 20.75
CA THR A 56 7.98 -8.25 19.69
C THR A 56 7.11 -8.71 18.52
N MET A 57 6.01 -9.42 18.81
CA MET A 57 5.08 -9.88 17.79
C MET A 57 4.42 -8.71 17.04
N LEU A 58 3.97 -7.67 17.77
CA LEU A 58 3.37 -6.48 17.16
C LEU A 58 4.31 -5.82 16.13
N PHE A 59 5.57 -5.61 16.49
CA PHE A 59 6.56 -4.99 15.59
C PHE A 59 6.97 -5.92 14.45
N ALA A 60 7.08 -7.24 14.70
CA ALA A 60 7.38 -8.22 13.66
C ALA A 60 6.32 -8.24 12.55
N PHE A 61 5.06 -7.94 12.88
CA PHE A 61 3.96 -7.84 11.92
C PHE A 61 3.73 -6.42 11.36
N ALA A 62 4.51 -5.42 11.76
CA ALA A 62 4.39 -4.05 11.23
C ALA A 62 4.42 -3.97 9.68
N PRO A 63 5.19 -4.79 8.93
CA PRO A 63 5.14 -4.78 7.47
C PRO A 63 3.74 -5.05 6.87
N LEU A 64 2.83 -5.70 7.61
CA LEU A 64 1.44 -5.90 7.17
C LEU A 64 0.67 -4.58 6.99
N LEU A 65 1.16 -3.46 7.53
CA LEU A 65 0.60 -2.13 7.25
C LEU A 65 0.56 -1.81 5.75
N LEU A 66 1.45 -2.41 4.93
CA LEU A 66 1.44 -2.24 3.47
C LEU A 66 0.26 -2.93 2.76
N ILE A 67 -0.52 -3.75 3.47
CA ILE A 67 -1.80 -4.25 2.95
C ILE A 67 -2.80 -3.09 2.80
N VAL A 68 -2.72 -2.07 3.66
CA VAL A 68 -3.65 -0.93 3.63
C VAL A 68 -3.57 -0.14 2.30
N PRO A 69 -2.41 0.37 1.84
CA PRO A 69 -2.31 1.05 0.55
C PRO A 69 -2.66 0.13 -0.63
N ALA A 70 -2.43 -1.19 -0.52
CA ALA A 70 -2.85 -2.16 -1.53
C ALA A 70 -4.39 -2.22 -1.65
N VAL A 71 -5.09 -2.34 -0.52
CA VAL A 71 -6.56 -2.36 -0.47
C VAL A 71 -7.16 -1.02 -0.90
N MET A 72 -6.54 0.10 -0.51
CA MET A 72 -6.94 1.44 -0.97
C MET A 72 -6.81 1.57 -2.48
N SER A 73 -5.69 1.12 -3.06
CA SER A 73 -5.46 1.15 -4.51
C SER A 73 -6.46 0.28 -5.26
N TRP A 74 -6.81 -0.89 -4.72
CA TRP A 74 -7.85 -1.76 -5.27
C TRP A 74 -9.23 -1.09 -5.24
N HIS A 75 -9.61 -0.49 -4.11
CA HIS A 75 -10.89 0.23 -3.98
C HIS A 75 -10.97 1.43 -4.94
N TYR A 76 -9.86 2.16 -5.09
CA TYR A 76 -9.78 3.26 -6.04
C TYR A 76 -10.02 2.78 -7.48
N GLY A 77 -9.31 1.73 -7.91
CA GLY A 77 -9.51 1.16 -9.26
C GLY A 77 -10.94 0.63 -9.47
N LYS A 78 -11.54 0.01 -8.45
CA LYS A 78 -12.94 -0.43 -8.50
C LYS A 78 -13.89 0.76 -8.70
N LYS A 79 -13.67 1.87 -7.97
CA LYS A 79 -14.48 3.09 -8.07
C LYS A 79 -14.33 3.72 -9.45
N LEU A 80 -13.10 3.85 -9.96
CA LEU A 80 -12.81 4.44 -11.27
C LEU A 80 -13.54 3.69 -12.39
N ASN A 81 -13.47 2.36 -12.40
CA ASN A 81 -14.18 1.51 -13.38
C ASN A 81 -15.72 1.69 -13.32
N VAL A 82 -16.30 1.89 -12.13
CA VAL A 82 -17.74 2.17 -12.00
C VAL A 82 -18.12 3.51 -12.63
N VAL A 83 -17.23 4.52 -12.57
CA VAL A 83 -17.45 5.83 -13.17
C VAL A 83 -17.31 5.76 -14.70
N GLU A 84 -16.28 5.10 -15.22
CA GLU A 84 -16.08 4.95 -16.68
C GLU A 84 -17.22 4.20 -17.39
N LYS A 85 -18.00 3.40 -16.66
CA LYS A 85 -19.14 2.63 -17.20
C LYS A 85 -20.49 3.35 -17.16
N ARG A 86 -20.57 4.55 -16.59
CA ARG A 86 -21.79 5.37 -16.55
C ARG A 86 -21.79 6.41 -17.66
#